data_AF-M4CXY9-F1
#
_entry.id   AF-M4CXY9-F1
#
_cell.length_a   1.000
_cell.length_b   1.000
_cell.length_c   1.000
_cell.angle_alpha   90.00
_cell.angle_beta   90.00
_cell.angle_gamma   90.00
#
_symmetry.space_group_name_H-M   'P 1'
#
loop_
_entity.id
_entity.type
_entity.pdbx_description
1 polymer ?
#
loop_
_entity_poly.entity_id
_entity_poly.type
_entity_poly.pdbx_seq_one_letter_code
_entity_poly.pdbx_strand_id
1 'polypeptide(L)'
;MASNENLPPNVIKQLAKELKSLDESPPDGIKVVVNDEDFSQICADIEGPVGTPYENGLFRMKLALSHDFPHSPPKGYFMTKIFHPNVASNGEICVNTLKKDWNPSLGLRHVLSVVRCLLIEPFPESALNEQAGKMLLENYEEYARHARVITATEQIANVPVAAAAGSASVATTTQKREAGLAKVQADKKKVDARKKSLKRL
;
A
#
# COMPACT_ATOMS: atom_id res chain seq x y z
N MET A 1 16.61 17.26 17.63
CA MET A 1 17.86 16.62 18.08
C MET A 1 17.85 15.22 17.48
N ALA A 2 18.82 14.88 16.64
CA ALA A 2 18.86 13.57 15.99
C ALA A 2 19.13 12.48 17.03
N SER A 3 18.27 11.47 17.10
CA SER A 3 18.29 10.37 18.09
C SER A 3 19.28 9.25 17.78
N ASN A 4 20.26 9.51 16.93
CA ASN A 4 21.29 8.54 16.53
C ASN A 4 22.18 8.07 17.68
N GLU A 5 22.13 8.73 18.84
CA GLU A 5 22.90 8.38 20.05
C GLU A 5 22.66 6.94 20.54
N ASN A 6 21.57 6.30 20.08
CA ASN A 6 21.22 4.94 20.49
C ASN A 6 21.81 3.83 19.61
N LEU A 7 22.50 4.11 18.48
CA LEU A 7 23.05 3.07 17.61
C LEU A 7 24.59 3.00 17.66
N PRO A 8 25.20 1.80 17.73
CA PRO A 8 26.65 1.66 17.69
C PRO A 8 27.27 2.22 16.38
N PRO A 9 28.47 2.85 16.42
CA PRO A 9 29.07 3.47 15.23
C PRO A 9 29.30 2.52 14.04
N ASN A 10 29.63 1.25 14.33
CA ASN A 10 29.78 0.21 13.31
C ASN A 10 28.45 -0.09 12.61
N VAL A 11 27.34 -0.07 13.35
CA VAL A 11 25.99 -0.27 12.83
C VAL A 11 25.60 0.90 11.93
N ILE A 12 25.87 2.15 12.34
CA ILE A 12 25.62 3.34 11.50
C ILE A 12 26.39 3.24 10.18
N LYS A 13 27.67 2.87 10.23
CA LYS A 13 28.48 2.69 9.01
C LYS A 13 27.95 1.59 8.10
N GLN A 14 27.42 0.51 8.68
CA GLN A 14 26.77 -0.56 7.92
C GLN A 14 25.45 -0.06 7.28
N LEU A 15 24.61 0.63 8.04
CA LEU A 15 23.34 1.19 7.56
C LEU A 15 23.55 2.17 6.40
N ALA A 16 24.54 3.07 6.49
CA ALA A 16 24.87 3.98 5.40
C ALA A 16 25.22 3.23 4.10
N LYS A 17 25.95 2.11 4.20
CA LYS A 17 26.25 1.25 3.04
C LYS A 17 25.01 0.52 2.53
N GLU A 18 24.17 0.00 3.42
CA GLU A 18 22.93 -0.68 3.06
C GLU A 18 21.93 0.25 2.37
N LEU A 19 21.73 1.46 2.90
CA LEU A 19 20.85 2.47 2.30
C LEU A 19 21.35 2.89 0.93
N LYS A 20 22.65 3.14 0.79
CA LYS A 20 23.24 3.42 -0.53
C LYS A 20 23.01 2.27 -1.52
N SER A 21 23.21 1.03 -1.09
CA SER A 21 22.95 -0.15 -1.94
C SER A 21 21.47 -0.30 -2.31
N LEU A 22 20.55 0.04 -1.40
CA LEU A 22 19.12 0.02 -1.64
C LEU A 22 18.67 1.12 -2.58
N ASP A 23 19.32 2.29 -2.55
CA ASP A 23 19.06 3.39 -3.48
C ASP A 23 19.62 3.10 -4.89
N GLU A 24 20.84 2.56 -4.98
CA GLU A 24 21.48 2.19 -6.25
C GLU A 24 20.82 0.97 -6.93
N SER A 25 20.35 0.00 -6.14
CA SER A 25 19.74 -1.24 -6.62
C SER A 25 18.50 -1.60 -5.79
N PRO A 26 17.39 -0.87 -5.97
CA PRO A 26 16.16 -1.10 -5.21
C PRO A 26 15.59 -2.50 -5.45
N PRO A 27 15.01 -3.15 -4.43
CA PRO A 27 14.16 -4.33 -4.63
C PRO A 27 12.94 -3.97 -5.48
N ASP A 28 12.35 -4.97 -6.14
CA ASP A 28 11.13 -4.81 -6.94
C ASP A 28 9.99 -4.16 -6.12
N GLY A 29 9.47 -3.04 -6.63
CA GLY A 29 8.40 -2.27 -5.99
C GLY A 29 8.75 -1.64 -4.64
N ILE A 30 10.03 -1.42 -4.33
CA ILE A 30 10.46 -0.80 -3.05
C ILE A 30 11.44 0.33 -3.31
N LYS A 31 11.17 1.51 -2.75
CA LYS A 31 12.07 2.65 -2.79
C LYS A 31 12.37 3.15 -1.38
N VAL A 32 13.64 3.17 -0.99
CA VAL A 32 14.05 3.77 0.29
C VAL A 32 14.10 5.29 0.18
N VAL A 33 13.76 5.98 1.27
CA VAL A 33 13.95 7.42 1.42
C VAL A 33 15.23 7.61 2.22
N VAL A 34 16.29 8.03 1.53
CA VAL A 34 17.60 8.24 2.15
C VAL A 34 17.56 9.50 3.02
N ASN A 35 17.88 9.33 4.30
CA ASN A 35 18.09 10.42 5.25
C ASN A 35 19.44 10.18 5.95
N ASP A 36 20.43 11.02 5.64
CA ASP A 36 21.78 10.89 6.21
C ASP A 36 21.90 11.52 7.62
N GLU A 37 20.85 12.20 8.09
CA GLU A 37 20.86 12.89 9.40
C GLU A 37 20.36 12.00 10.54
N ASP A 38 19.43 11.07 10.27
CA ASP A 38 18.81 10.21 11.28
C ASP A 38 18.65 8.76 10.79
N PHE A 39 19.48 7.86 11.34
CA PHE A 39 19.45 6.43 11.07
C PHE A 39 18.54 5.66 12.03
N SER A 40 18.00 6.30 13.06
CA SER A 40 17.06 5.65 13.99
C SER A 40 15.70 5.35 13.35
N GLN A 41 15.37 6.04 12.25
CA GLN A 41 14.16 5.81 11.46
C GLN A 41 14.48 5.75 9.97
N ILE A 42 14.23 4.60 9.36
CA ILE A 42 14.39 4.42 7.90
C ILE A 42 13.00 4.43 7.26
N CYS A 43 12.78 5.31 6.30
CA CYS A 43 11.53 5.36 5.54
C CYS A 43 11.67 4.64 4.19
N ALA A 44 10.58 4.02 3.74
CA ALA A 44 10.49 3.41 2.42
C ALA A 44 9.07 3.51 1.87
N ASP A 45 8.95 3.60 0.56
CA ASP A 45 7.71 3.48 -0.17
C ASP A 45 7.64 2.08 -0.80
N ILE A 46 6.53 1.37 -0.57
CA ILE A 46 6.28 0.03 -1.09
C ILE A 46 5.10 0.09 -2.06
N GLU A 47 5.33 -0.35 -3.28
CA GLU A 47 4.27 -0.58 -4.27
C GLU A 47 3.51 -1.86 -3.92
N GLY A 48 2.19 -1.75 -3.89
CA GLY A 48 1.29 -2.86 -3.69
C GLY A 48 1.45 -3.89 -4.81
N PRO A 49 1.76 -5.16 -4.47
CA PRO A 49 2.04 -6.18 -5.49
C PRO A 49 0.85 -6.45 -6.41
N VAL A 50 1.14 -6.75 -7.67
CA VAL A 50 0.14 -7.13 -8.68
C VAL A 50 -0.60 -8.39 -8.26
N GLY A 51 -1.92 -8.43 -8.51
CA GLY A 51 -2.80 -9.54 -8.14
C GLY A 51 -3.24 -9.51 -6.68
N THR A 52 -2.83 -8.51 -5.90
CA THR A 52 -3.27 -8.34 -4.50
C THR A 52 -4.33 -7.23 -4.38
N PRO A 53 -5.09 -7.17 -3.27
CA PRO A 53 -5.98 -6.04 -2.99
C PRO A 53 -5.28 -4.68 -2.86
N TYR A 54 -3.94 -4.67 -2.82
CA TYR A 54 -3.10 -3.51 -2.66
C TYR A 54 -2.54 -2.98 -3.99
N GLU A 55 -2.75 -3.70 -5.10
CA GLU A 55 -2.24 -3.33 -6.42
C GLU A 55 -2.54 -1.87 -6.78
N ASN A 56 -1.58 -1.20 -7.43
CA ASN A 56 -1.58 0.22 -7.77
C ASN A 56 -1.56 1.17 -6.55
N GLY A 57 -1.47 0.64 -5.34
CA GLY A 57 -1.22 1.41 -4.13
C GLY A 57 0.27 1.69 -3.93
N LEU A 58 0.60 2.89 -3.45
CA LEU A 58 1.89 3.23 -2.88
C LEU A 58 1.74 3.43 -1.37
N PHE A 59 2.50 2.65 -0.59
CA PHE A 59 2.42 2.61 0.86
C PHE A 59 3.73 3.09 1.48
N ARG A 60 3.71 4.26 2.10
CA ARG A 60 4.83 4.75 2.90
C ARG A 60 4.88 3.99 4.20
N MET A 61 6.06 3.51 4.56
CA MET A 61 6.34 2.88 5.84
C MET A 61 7.60 3.45 6.47
N LYS A 62 7.77 3.17 7.76
CA LYS A 62 9.02 3.41 8.49
C LYS A 62 9.45 2.17 9.26
N LEU A 63 10.76 2.00 9.36
CA LEU A 63 11.44 1.06 10.24
C LEU A 63 12.08 1.86 11.37
N ALA A 64 11.69 1.57 12.61
CA ALA A 64 12.29 2.15 13.81
C ALA A 64 13.35 1.20 14.36
N LEU A 65 14.61 1.66 14.39
CA LEU A 65 15.76 0.90 14.85
C LEU A 65 15.97 1.18 16.34
N SER A 66 15.94 0.12 17.16
CA SER A 66 16.27 0.21 18.58
C SER A 66 17.78 0.11 18.81
N HIS A 67 18.22 0.42 20.03
CA HIS A 67 19.62 0.23 20.44
C HIS A 67 20.14 -1.21 20.32
N ASP A 68 19.23 -2.20 20.32
CA ASP A 68 19.56 -3.61 20.16
C ASP A 68 19.74 -4.05 18.68
N PHE A 69 19.46 -3.17 17.71
CA PHE A 69 19.67 -3.50 16.30
C PHE A 69 21.19 -3.64 16.03
N PRO A 70 21.64 -4.68 15.29
CA PRO A 70 20.86 -5.68 14.53
C PRO A 70 20.54 -7.00 15.24
N HIS A 71 20.81 -7.15 16.54
CA HIS A 71 20.45 -8.38 17.28
C HIS A 71 18.94 -8.63 17.26
N SER A 72 18.16 -7.57 17.50
CA SER A 72 16.72 -7.55 17.23
C SER A 72 16.40 -6.91 15.87
N PRO A 73 15.33 -7.37 15.18
CA PRO A 73 14.87 -6.71 13.96
C PRO A 73 14.31 -5.32 14.29
N PRO A 74 14.26 -4.40 13.31
CA PRO A 74 13.59 -3.12 13.49
C PRO A 74 12.08 -3.32 13.66
N LYS A 75 11.41 -2.35 14.29
CA LYS A 75 9.94 -2.31 14.32
C LYS A 75 9.42 -1.65 13.04
N GLY A 76 8.45 -2.27 12.38
CA GLY A 76 7.85 -1.73 11.16
C GLY A 76 6.52 -1.03 11.42
N TYR A 77 6.28 0.08 10.72
CA TYR A 77 5.02 0.82 10.77
C TYR A 77 4.63 1.30 9.37
N PHE A 78 3.41 1.01 8.92
CA PHE A 78 2.82 1.72 7.78
C PHE A 78 2.37 3.12 8.22
N MET A 79 2.83 4.13 7.48
CA MET A 79 2.39 5.52 7.64
C MET A 79 1.17 5.80 6.76
N THR A 80 1.12 5.20 5.58
CA THR A 80 -0.10 5.14 4.77
C THR A 80 -1.07 4.16 5.41
N LYS A 81 -2.34 4.55 5.56
CA LYS A 81 -3.35 3.66 6.15
C LYS A 81 -3.51 2.41 5.26
N ILE A 82 -3.65 1.25 5.89
CA ILE A 82 -3.82 -0.02 5.19
C ILE A 82 -4.79 -0.92 5.95
N PHE A 83 -5.60 -1.68 5.22
CA PHE A 83 -6.46 -2.70 5.80
C PHE A 83 -5.82 -4.07 5.60
N HIS A 84 -5.09 -4.51 6.61
CA HIS A 84 -4.25 -5.71 6.54
C HIS A 84 -4.34 -6.49 7.86
N PRO A 85 -4.45 -7.84 7.84
CA PRO A 85 -4.54 -8.66 9.06
C PRO A 85 -3.40 -8.41 10.05
N ASN A 86 -2.15 -8.40 9.58
CA ASN A 86 -0.94 -8.22 10.42
C ASN A 86 -0.54 -6.78 10.71
N VAL A 87 -1.43 -5.80 10.47
CA VAL A 87 -1.14 -4.38 10.71
C VAL A 87 -2.19 -3.82 11.68
N ALA A 88 -1.73 -3.23 12.78
CA ALA A 88 -2.58 -2.58 13.76
C ALA A 88 -3.13 -1.24 13.24
N SER A 89 -4.14 -0.69 13.93
CA SER A 89 -4.77 0.58 13.55
C SER A 89 -3.83 1.78 13.57
N ASN A 90 -2.76 1.74 14.37
CA ASN A 90 -1.69 2.74 14.41
C ASN A 90 -0.59 2.51 13.34
N GLY A 91 -0.78 1.52 12.46
CA GLY A 91 0.16 1.15 11.41
C GLY A 91 1.24 0.15 11.83
N GLU A 92 1.33 -0.26 13.10
CA GLU A 92 2.34 -1.21 13.56
C GLU A 92 2.20 -2.57 12.89
N ILE A 93 3.31 -3.08 12.35
CA ILE A 93 3.40 -4.40 11.73
C ILE A 93 3.69 -5.42 12.82
N CYS A 94 3.00 -6.57 12.77
CA CYS A 94 3.18 -7.63 13.75
C CYS A 94 4.65 -8.04 13.91
N VAL A 95 5.13 -7.98 15.15
CA VAL A 95 6.52 -8.28 15.50
C VAL A 95 6.91 -9.72 15.15
N ASN A 96 5.96 -10.66 15.21
CA ASN A 96 6.20 -12.06 14.87
C ASN A 96 6.56 -12.22 13.38
N THR A 97 6.02 -11.37 12.50
CA THR A 97 6.37 -11.37 11.08
C THR A 97 7.82 -11.01 10.86
N LEU A 98 8.34 -9.98 11.56
CA LEU A 98 9.71 -9.49 11.38
C LEU A 98 10.74 -10.26 12.19
N LYS A 99 10.33 -10.93 13.28
CA LYS A 99 11.20 -11.77 14.11
C LYS A 99 11.41 -13.16 13.56
N LYS A 100 10.45 -13.69 12.79
CA LYS A 100 10.55 -15.04 12.24
C LYS A 100 11.80 -15.14 11.36
N ASP A 101 12.70 -16.06 11.72
CA ASP A 101 13.97 -16.33 11.04
C ASP A 101 14.95 -15.13 10.98
N TRP A 102 14.71 -14.08 11.78
CA TRP A 102 15.62 -12.94 11.86
C TRP A 102 16.98 -13.37 12.42
N ASN A 103 18.04 -12.88 11.78
CA ASN A 103 19.38 -12.88 12.34
C ASN A 103 20.11 -11.60 11.89
N PRO A 104 21.16 -11.18 12.62
CA PRO A 104 21.86 -9.92 12.38
C PRO A 104 22.46 -9.71 10.98
N SER A 105 22.57 -10.77 10.15
CA SER A 105 23.13 -10.67 8.79
C SER A 105 22.11 -10.29 7.71
N LEU A 106 20.80 -10.31 8.00
CA LEU A 106 19.75 -10.15 6.99
C LEU A 106 19.52 -8.69 6.53
N GLY A 107 19.82 -7.72 7.38
CA GLY A 107 19.80 -6.29 7.02
C GLY A 107 18.43 -5.73 6.60
N LEU A 108 18.41 -4.46 6.17
CA LEU A 108 17.19 -3.73 5.81
C LEU A 108 16.50 -4.29 4.56
N ARG A 109 17.28 -4.74 3.57
CA ARG A 109 16.77 -5.31 2.31
C ARG A 109 15.84 -6.50 2.58
N HIS A 110 16.26 -7.39 3.48
CA HIS A 110 15.46 -8.54 3.84
C HIS A 110 14.15 -8.12 4.51
N VAL A 111 14.21 -7.22 5.51
CA VAL A 111 13.01 -6.74 6.22
C VAL A 111 11.99 -6.13 5.25
N LEU A 112 12.44 -5.25 4.35
CA LEU A 112 11.57 -4.62 3.35
C LEU A 112 10.94 -5.66 2.42
N SER A 113 11.72 -6.67 2.01
CA SER A 113 11.22 -7.77 1.18
C SER A 113 10.17 -8.61 1.92
N VAL A 114 10.39 -8.92 3.20
CA VAL A 114 9.42 -9.63 4.05
C VAL A 114 8.12 -8.84 4.17
N VAL A 115 8.19 -7.53 4.38
CA VAL A 115 6.99 -6.66 4.45
C VAL A 115 6.24 -6.65 3.12
N ARG A 116 6.93 -6.60 1.98
CA ARG A 116 6.26 -6.69 0.67
C ARG A 116 5.62 -8.07 0.44
N CYS A 117 6.30 -9.15 0.80
CA CYS A 117 5.73 -10.50 0.74
C CYS A 117 4.49 -10.66 1.63
N LEU A 118 4.46 -9.98 2.78
CA LEU A 118 3.30 -9.97 3.68
C LEU A 118 2.05 -9.42 3.01
N LEU A 119 2.19 -8.46 2.08
CA LEU A 119 1.07 -7.93 1.29
C LEU A 119 0.52 -8.94 0.28
N ILE A 120 1.31 -9.94 -0.10
CA ILE A 120 0.88 -11.03 -0.99
C ILE A 120 0.19 -12.12 -0.17
N GLU A 121 0.84 -12.53 0.92
CA GLU A 121 0.39 -13.63 1.78
C GLU A 121 0.37 -13.19 3.25
N PRO A 122 -0.79 -12.71 3.74
CA PRO A 122 -0.94 -12.38 5.15
C PRO A 122 -0.87 -13.61 6.05
N PHE A 123 -0.44 -13.44 7.30
CA PHE A 123 -0.39 -14.50 8.31
C PHE A 123 -1.58 -14.42 9.29
N PRO A 124 -2.70 -15.12 9.04
CA PRO A 124 -3.92 -15.00 9.86
C PRO A 124 -3.70 -15.31 11.36
N GLU A 125 -2.80 -16.26 11.68
CA GLU A 125 -2.47 -16.65 13.06
C GLU A 125 -1.85 -15.53 13.92
N SER A 126 -1.40 -14.46 13.28
CA SER A 126 -0.79 -13.30 13.97
C SER A 126 -1.48 -11.98 13.60
N ALA A 127 -2.79 -12.06 13.34
CA ALA A 127 -3.61 -10.89 13.02
C ALA A 127 -3.65 -9.90 14.20
N LEU A 128 -3.26 -8.65 13.93
CA LEU A 128 -3.45 -7.51 14.82
C LEU A 128 -4.77 -6.78 14.51
N ASN A 129 -5.25 -6.90 13.28
CA ASN A 129 -6.57 -6.47 12.86
C ASN A 129 -7.47 -7.71 12.75
N GLU A 130 -8.19 -8.00 13.83
CA GLU A 130 -9.07 -9.16 13.94
C GLU A 130 -10.15 -9.19 12.86
N GLN A 131 -10.69 -8.03 12.49
CA GLN A 131 -11.70 -7.93 11.45
C GLN A 131 -11.12 -8.33 10.08
N ALA A 132 -9.95 -7.80 9.72
CA ALA A 132 -9.29 -8.16 8.47
C ALA A 132 -8.89 -9.64 8.47
N GLY A 133 -8.36 -10.16 9.58
CA GLY A 133 -8.00 -11.58 9.72
C GLY A 133 -9.21 -12.51 9.57
N LYS A 134 -10.34 -12.19 10.22
CA LYS A 134 -11.58 -12.95 10.10
C LYS A 134 -12.10 -12.95 8.66
N MET A 135 -12.17 -11.77 8.02
CA MET A 135 -12.62 -11.67 6.63
C MET A 135 -11.69 -12.43 5.68
N LEU A 136 -10.37 -12.39 5.88
CA LEU A 136 -9.41 -13.13 5.05
C LEU A 136 -9.74 -14.64 5.04
N LEU A 137 -10.06 -15.21 6.20
CA LEU A 137 -10.34 -16.64 6.37
C LEU A 137 -11.76 -17.04 5.94
N GLU A 138 -12.76 -16.22 6.24
CA GLU A 138 -14.17 -16.58 6.05
C GLU A 138 -14.73 -16.11 4.70
N ASN A 139 -14.27 -14.97 4.20
CA ASN A 139 -14.76 -14.36 2.96
C ASN A 139 -13.69 -13.44 2.33
N TYR A 140 -12.76 -14.07 1.60
CA TYR A 140 -11.66 -13.36 0.95
C TYR A 140 -12.12 -12.23 0.03
N GLU A 141 -13.23 -12.39 -0.69
CA GLU A 141 -13.75 -11.36 -1.59
C GLU A 141 -14.14 -10.08 -0.85
N GLU A 142 -14.77 -10.22 0.32
CA GLU A 142 -15.11 -9.08 1.15
C GLU A 142 -13.86 -8.43 1.75
N TYR A 143 -12.92 -9.22 2.26
CA TYR A 143 -11.61 -8.71 2.70
C TYR A 143 -10.92 -7.89 1.58
N ALA A 144 -10.83 -8.47 0.40
CA ALA A 144 -10.19 -7.87 -0.76
C ALA A 144 -10.91 -6.59 -1.21
N ARG A 145 -12.25 -6.58 -1.16
CA ARG A 145 -13.05 -5.37 -1.46
C ARG A 145 -12.76 -4.24 -0.49
N HIS A 146 -12.72 -4.50 0.82
CA HIS A 146 -12.39 -3.49 1.83
C HIS A 146 -10.97 -2.96 1.65
N ALA A 147 -10.00 -3.85 1.47
CA ALA A 147 -8.61 -3.48 1.24
C ALA A 147 -8.45 -2.61 -0.02
N ARG A 148 -9.07 -2.98 -1.15
CA ARG A 148 -9.04 -2.18 -2.40
C ARG A 148 -9.62 -0.78 -2.22
N VAL A 149 -10.73 -0.64 -1.51
CA VAL A 149 -11.37 0.68 -1.26
C VAL A 149 -10.43 1.58 -0.45
N ILE A 150 -9.81 1.02 0.59
CA ILE A 150 -8.86 1.78 1.43
C ILE A 150 -7.62 2.14 0.62
N THR A 151 -7.02 1.20 -0.11
CA THR A 151 -5.90 1.46 -1.02
C THR A 151 -6.20 2.63 -1.96
N ALA A 152 -7.35 2.60 -2.66
CA ALA A 152 -7.74 3.64 -3.60
C ALA A 152 -7.94 5.01 -2.93
N THR A 153 -8.52 5.03 -1.73
CA THR A 153 -8.76 6.26 -0.97
C THR A 153 -7.44 6.94 -0.59
N GLU A 154 -6.46 6.16 -0.12
CA GLU A 154 -5.17 6.68 0.30
C GLU A 154 -4.31 7.18 -0.88
N GLN A 155 -4.49 6.60 -2.07
CA GLN A 155 -3.81 7.11 -3.27
C GLN A 155 -4.31 8.50 -3.65
N ILE A 156 -5.62 8.76 -3.54
CA ILE A 156 -6.19 10.08 -3.83
C ILE A 156 -5.68 11.12 -2.82
N ALA A 157 -5.59 10.75 -1.54
CA ALA A 157 -5.13 11.65 -0.48
C ALA A 157 -3.65 12.07 -0.61
N ASN A 158 -2.81 11.20 -1.20
CA ASN A 158 -1.38 11.43 -1.37
C ASN A 158 -0.99 12.08 -2.71
N VAL A 159 -1.95 12.37 -3.60
CA VAL A 159 -1.67 13.22 -4.77
C VAL A 159 -1.52 14.66 -4.27
N PRO A 160 -0.35 15.32 -4.46
CA PRO A 160 -0.26 16.74 -4.22
C PRO A 160 -1.26 17.46 -5.13
N VAL A 161 -2.15 18.25 -4.53
CA VAL A 161 -3.18 19.05 -5.22
C VAL A 161 -2.47 20.13 -6.06
N ALA A 162 -1.88 19.73 -7.18
CA ALA A 162 -1.10 20.58 -8.08
C ALA A 162 -1.35 20.26 -9.57
N ALA A 163 -2.39 19.49 -9.89
CA ALA A 163 -2.74 19.14 -11.27
C ALA A 163 -4.19 19.48 -11.67
N ALA A 164 -4.88 20.32 -10.89
CA ALA A 164 -6.22 20.81 -11.23
C ALA A 164 -6.29 22.35 -11.17
N ALA A 165 -5.47 23.03 -11.98
CA ALA A 165 -5.64 24.45 -12.28
C ALA A 165 -5.17 24.77 -13.72
N GLY A 166 -6.11 25.21 -14.56
CA GLY A 166 -5.89 25.76 -15.91
C GLY A 166 -6.16 24.73 -17.02
N SER A 167 -7.10 24.90 -17.96
CA SER A 167 -7.76 26.11 -18.47
C SER A 167 -9.16 25.75 -18.99
N ALA A 168 -10.20 26.37 -18.42
CA ALA A 168 -11.49 26.53 -19.09
C ALA A 168 -11.65 28.01 -19.45
N SER A 169 -11.31 28.35 -20.69
CA SER A 169 -11.57 29.68 -21.25
C SER A 169 -13.05 29.81 -21.55
N VAL A 170 -13.74 30.64 -20.79
CA VAL A 170 -15.11 31.08 -21.05
C VAL A 170 -15.07 32.12 -22.16
N ALA A 171 -15.60 31.79 -23.34
CA ALA A 171 -15.95 32.77 -24.37
C ALA A 171 -17.47 32.84 -24.49
N THR A 172 -18.04 33.95 -24.03
CA THR A 172 -19.44 34.32 -24.24
C THR A 172 -19.58 35.01 -25.60
N THR A 173 -20.43 34.50 -26.49
CA THR A 173 -21.09 35.32 -27.53
C THR A 173 -22.45 34.72 -27.86
N THR A 174 -23.40 35.64 -28.01
CA THR A 174 -24.85 35.52 -27.99
C THR A 174 -25.44 35.34 -29.40
N GLN A 175 -26.64 34.72 -29.45
CA GLN A 175 -27.76 34.94 -30.39
C GLN A 175 -27.97 34.02 -31.62
N LYS A 176 -29.06 33.21 -31.56
CA LYS A 176 -30.37 33.41 -32.25
C LYS A 176 -30.88 32.27 -33.17
N ARG A 177 -32.00 31.68 -32.70
CA ARG A 177 -33.24 31.21 -33.39
C ARG A 177 -33.31 29.91 -34.24
N GLU A 178 -34.30 29.11 -33.80
CA GLU A 178 -35.45 28.54 -34.52
C GLU A 178 -35.49 27.04 -34.93
N ALA A 179 -36.48 26.39 -34.29
CA ALA A 179 -37.47 25.43 -34.80
C ALA A 179 -37.07 24.00 -35.18
N GLY A 180 -37.74 23.03 -34.54
CA GLY A 180 -37.80 21.63 -34.98
C GLY A 180 -38.36 20.68 -33.91
N LEU A 181 -39.68 20.52 -33.89
CA LEU A 181 -40.46 19.59 -33.07
C LEU A 181 -40.56 18.20 -33.77
N ALA A 182 -40.75 17.11 -33.00
CA ALA A 182 -41.14 15.71 -33.37
C ALA A 182 -39.99 14.67 -33.29
N LYS A 183 -40.07 13.44 -32.74
CA LYS A 183 -41.10 12.61 -32.06
C LYS A 183 -40.44 11.25 -31.70
N VAL A 184 -41.05 10.48 -30.76
CA VAL A 184 -41.05 8.98 -30.64
C VAL A 184 -39.79 8.35 -29.97
N GLN A 185 -39.77 7.81 -28.74
CA GLN A 185 -40.54 6.73 -28.08
C GLN A 185 -40.67 5.41 -28.86
N ALA A 186 -39.73 4.47 -28.70
CA ALA A 186 -39.98 3.02 -28.60
C ALA A 186 -38.63 2.27 -28.56
N ASP A 187 -38.35 1.54 -27.47
CA ASP A 187 -38.23 0.07 -27.49
C ASP A 187 -37.64 -0.45 -26.17
N LYS A 188 -38.55 -0.80 -25.27
CA LYS A 188 -38.31 -1.58 -24.06
C LYS A 188 -39.17 -2.84 -24.22
N LYS A 189 -38.54 -4.01 -24.20
CA LYS A 189 -39.07 -5.40 -24.22
C LYS A 189 -38.87 -6.17 -25.54
N LYS A 190 -37.76 -6.91 -25.62
CA LYS A 190 -37.73 -8.35 -25.95
C LYS A 190 -36.29 -8.84 -26.10
N VAL A 191 -35.67 -9.30 -25.01
CA VAL A 191 -34.75 -10.47 -25.02
C VAL A 191 -34.77 -11.09 -23.61
N ASP A 192 -35.94 -11.56 -23.19
CA ASP A 192 -36.10 -12.41 -22.01
C ASP A 192 -36.50 -13.81 -22.52
N ALA A 193 -35.50 -14.57 -23.01
CA ALA A 193 -35.66 -15.97 -23.44
C ALA A 193 -34.33 -16.70 -23.68
N ARG A 194 -33.33 -16.58 -22.79
CA ARG A 194 -32.12 -17.45 -22.83
C ARG A 194 -31.65 -17.93 -21.45
N LYS A 195 -32.57 -18.13 -20.50
CA LYS A 195 -32.35 -19.01 -19.34
C LYS A 195 -33.13 -20.31 -19.55
N LYS A 196 -32.39 -21.39 -19.85
CA LYS A 196 -32.65 -22.82 -19.53
C LYS A 196 -32.17 -23.73 -20.67
N SER A 197 -30.88 -24.08 -20.69
CA SER A 197 -30.44 -25.36 -21.27
C SER A 197 -29.04 -25.84 -20.87
N LEU A 198 -28.49 -25.44 -19.72
CA LEU A 198 -27.24 -26.04 -19.19
C LEU A 198 -27.47 -26.56 -17.76
N LYS A 199 -28.35 -27.55 -17.65
CA LYS A 199 -28.39 -28.54 -16.56
C LYS A 199 -28.80 -29.85 -17.20
N ARG A 200 -27.80 -30.54 -17.77
CA ARG A 200 -27.74 -31.97 -18.12
C ARG A 200 -26.52 -32.14 -19.03
N LEU A 201 -25.36 -32.20 -18.39
CA LEU A 201 -24.21 -33.04 -18.71
C LEU A 201 -23.43 -33.17 -17.41
#